data_AF-A0A1Q6A6L0-F1
#
_entry.id   AF-A0A1Q6A6L0-F1
#
_cell.length_a   1.000
_cell.length_b   1.000
_cell.length_c   1.000
_cell.angle_alpha   90.00
_cell.angle_beta   90.00
_cell.angle_gamma   90.00
#
_symmetry.space_group_name_H-M   'P 1'
#
loop_
_entity.id
_entity.type
_entity.pdbx_description
1 polymer ?
#
loop_
_entity_poly.entity_id
_entity_poly.type
_entity_poly.pdbx_seq_one_letter_code
_entity_poly.pdbx_strand_id
1 'polypeptide(L)'
;MNPSEELRGTLALVHHELTDDPAKRQGQIGMITDIDLDQDDVFVSFEKGHQAKYSTDALLVLRNHKDVYRDLMSNATNMDGPDFKALFQLNLLQQSGSAKDLRSAMDIAQSNEKIRDYSMSSLEDKLGVVRDFAEYQEQAVTRGR
;
A
#
# COMPACT_ATOMS: atom_id res chain seq x y z
N MET A 1 9.92 -11.95 12.39
CA MET A 1 8.56 -11.36 12.39
C MET A 1 7.84 -11.94 11.19
N ASN A 2 6.58 -12.36 11.33
CA ASN A 2 5.82 -12.91 10.22
C ASN A 2 5.27 -11.75 9.37
N PRO A 3 5.63 -11.61 8.08
CA PRO A 3 5.18 -10.51 7.22
C PRO A 3 3.65 -10.37 7.17
N SER A 4 2.93 -11.48 7.28
CA SER A 4 1.46 -11.51 7.32
C SER A 4 0.88 -10.77 8.53
N GLU A 5 1.54 -10.81 9.69
CA GLU A 5 1.04 -10.14 10.90
C GLU A 5 1.19 -8.61 10.81
N GLU A 6 2.23 -8.12 10.15
CA GLU A 6 2.47 -6.68 9.96
C GLU A 6 1.49 -6.02 9.00
N LEU A 7 0.91 -6.80 8.09
CA LEU A 7 0.00 -6.32 7.07
C LEU A 7 -1.47 -6.34 7.52
N ARG A 8 -1.82 -7.11 8.57
CA ARG A 8 -3.15 -7.07 9.18
C ARG A 8 -3.44 -5.67 9.72
N GLY A 9 -4.63 -5.16 9.46
CA GLY A 9 -5.02 -3.79 9.81
C GLY A 9 -4.53 -2.72 8.83
N THR A 10 -3.76 -3.09 7.79
CA THR A 10 -3.35 -2.15 6.74
C THR A 10 -4.52 -1.84 5.81
N LEU A 11 -4.67 -0.58 5.44
CA LEU A 11 -5.62 -0.17 4.40
C LEU A 11 -5.07 -0.52 3.01
N ALA A 12 -5.93 -1.09 2.17
CA ALA A 12 -5.61 -1.44 0.79
C ALA A 12 -6.71 -0.92 -0.15
N LEU A 13 -6.32 -0.51 -1.34
CA LEU A 13 -7.19 -0.10 -2.43
C LEU A 13 -7.25 -1.25 -3.43
N VAL A 14 -8.45 -1.67 -3.81
CA VAL A 14 -8.62 -2.64 -4.91
C VAL A 14 -8.26 -1.96 -6.23
N HIS A 15 -7.41 -2.58 -7.03
CA HIS A 15 -6.95 -2.01 -8.30
C HIS A 15 -8.13 -1.62 -9.21
N HIS A 16 -8.09 -0.43 -9.81
CA HIS A 16 -9.19 0.09 -10.64
C HIS A 16 -9.36 -0.71 -11.94
N GLU A 17 -8.26 -1.25 -12.45
CA GLU A 17 -8.21 -2.00 -13.71
C GLU A 17 -8.24 -3.52 -13.49
N LEU A 18 -8.65 -3.98 -12.30
CA LEU A 18 -8.76 -5.41 -12.03
C LEU A 18 -9.78 -6.04 -12.98
N THR A 19 -9.30 -6.88 -13.89
CA THR A 19 -10.10 -7.48 -14.97
C THR A 19 -11.10 -8.51 -14.47
N ASP A 20 -10.75 -9.25 -13.41
CA ASP A 20 -11.62 -10.20 -12.74
C ASP A 20 -11.74 -9.82 -11.27
N ASP A 21 -12.76 -9.02 -10.95
CA ASP A 21 -13.05 -8.62 -9.58
C ASP A 21 -14.18 -9.49 -9.00
N PRO A 22 -13.85 -10.43 -8.08
CA PRO A 22 -14.82 -11.37 -7.54
C PRO A 22 -15.91 -10.69 -6.69
N ALA A 23 -15.66 -9.50 -6.15
CA ALA A 23 -16.56 -8.80 -5.25
C ALA A 23 -17.09 -7.47 -5.80
N LYS A 24 -16.66 -7.05 -7.00
CA LYS A 24 -17.03 -5.80 -7.68
C LYS A 24 -16.76 -4.57 -6.81
N ARG A 25 -15.56 -4.50 -6.25
CA ARG A 25 -15.06 -3.45 -5.37
C ARG A 25 -13.88 -2.69 -5.97
N GLN A 26 -13.69 -2.72 -7.29
CA GLN A 26 -12.65 -1.94 -7.95
C GLN A 26 -12.66 -0.49 -7.48
N GLY A 27 -11.47 0.01 -7.19
CA GLY A 27 -11.30 1.35 -6.67
C GLY A 27 -11.81 1.57 -5.25
N GLN A 28 -12.34 0.57 -4.54
CA GLN A 28 -12.76 0.75 -3.14
C GLN A 28 -11.59 0.49 -2.18
N ILE A 29 -11.62 1.20 -1.06
CA ILE A 29 -10.64 1.07 0.01
C ILE A 29 -11.22 0.15 1.07
N GLY A 30 -10.47 -0.89 1.42
CA GLY A 30 -10.78 -1.84 2.48
C GLY A 30 -9.60 -1.99 3.45
N MET A 31 -9.80 -2.81 4.46
CA MET A 31 -8.78 -3.14 5.45
C MET A 31 -8.44 -4.62 5.37
N ILE A 32 -7.14 -4.93 5.27
CA ILE A 32 -6.64 -6.30 5.28
C ILE A 32 -6.90 -6.90 6.66
N THR A 33 -7.68 -7.98 6.71
CA THR A 33 -8.01 -8.70 7.95
C THR A 33 -7.16 -9.95 8.10
N ASP A 34 -6.80 -10.59 6.99
CA ASP A 34 -5.97 -11.79 7.00
C ASP A 34 -5.23 -11.98 5.68
N ILE A 35 -4.15 -12.75 5.70
CA ILE A 35 -3.28 -13.04 4.56
C ILE A 35 -2.77 -14.47 4.66
N ASP A 36 -3.03 -15.26 3.63
CA ASP A 36 -2.39 -16.55 3.36
C ASP A 36 -1.42 -16.38 2.18
N LEU A 37 -0.14 -16.25 2.50
CA LEU A 37 0.93 -16.03 1.52
C LEU A 37 1.27 -17.28 0.70
N ASP A 38 0.90 -18.47 1.17
CA ASP A 38 1.17 -19.73 0.47
C ASP A 38 0.19 -19.91 -0.70
N GLN A 39 -1.03 -19.39 -0.54
CA GLN A 39 -2.08 -19.43 -1.56
C GLN A 39 -2.26 -18.10 -2.32
N ASP A 40 -1.47 -17.08 -2.00
CA ASP A 40 -1.64 -15.71 -2.50
C ASP A 40 -3.07 -15.16 -2.24
N ASP A 41 -3.61 -15.46 -1.06
CA ASP A 41 -4.97 -15.12 -0.67
C ASP A 41 -4.96 -13.99 0.38
N VAL A 42 -5.44 -12.82 -0.01
CA VAL A 42 -5.57 -11.64 0.86
C VAL A 42 -7.04 -11.38 1.15
N PHE A 43 -7.38 -11.38 2.43
CA PHE A 43 -8.73 -11.12 2.90
C PHE A 43 -8.89 -9.65 3.25
N VAL A 44 -9.80 -8.98 2.56
CA VAL A 44 -10.08 -7.54 2.72
C VAL A 44 -11.50 -7.34 3.20
N SER A 45 -11.64 -6.65 4.33
CA SER A 45 -12.92 -6.18 4.86
C SER A 45 -13.26 -4.79 4.32
N PHE A 46 -14.52 -4.62 3.95
CA PHE A 46 -15.12 -3.37 3.52
C PHE A 46 -16.23 -2.96 4.49
N GLU A 47 -16.80 -1.78 4.25
CA GLU A 47 -17.93 -1.29 5.03
C GLU A 47 -19.09 -2.30 5.08
N LYS A 48 -19.82 -2.29 6.20
CA LYS A 48 -20.97 -3.17 6.48
C LYS A 48 -20.61 -4.65 6.59
N GLY A 49 -19.35 -4.98 6.90
CA GLY A 49 -18.92 -6.34 7.20
C GLY A 49 -18.77 -7.25 5.98
N HIS A 50 -18.76 -6.68 4.77
CA HIS A 50 -18.47 -7.46 3.57
C HIS A 50 -16.98 -7.76 3.51
N GLN A 51 -16.63 -9.02 3.34
CA GLN A 51 -15.25 -9.46 3.15
C GLN A 51 -15.10 -10.06 1.76
N ALA A 52 -13.98 -9.78 1.11
CA ALA A 52 -13.63 -10.37 -0.18
C ALA A 52 -12.19 -10.85 -0.16
N LYS A 53 -11.89 -11.72 -1.13
CA LYS A 53 -10.59 -12.34 -1.30
C LYS A 53 -9.96 -11.82 -2.59
N TYR A 54 -8.70 -11.42 -2.51
CA TYR A 54 -7.92 -10.91 -3.64
C TYR A 54 -6.50 -11.50 -3.60
N SER A 55 -5.84 -11.52 -4.76
CA SER A 55 -4.40 -11.73 -4.87
C SER A 55 -3.62 -10.50 -4.40
N THR A 56 -2.33 -10.67 -4.13
CA THR A 56 -1.46 -9.57 -3.68
C THR A 56 -1.20 -8.52 -4.77
N ASP A 57 -1.26 -8.89 -6.05
CA ASP A 57 -1.12 -7.97 -7.19
C ASP A 57 -2.39 -7.11 -7.44
N ALA A 58 -3.55 -7.59 -7.00
CA ALA A 58 -4.84 -6.92 -7.15
C ALA A 58 -5.06 -5.77 -6.14
N LEU A 59 -4.15 -5.62 -5.17
CA LEU A 59 -4.27 -4.67 -4.08
C LEU A 59 -3.13 -3.65 -4.10
N LEU A 60 -3.50 -2.38 -3.95
CA LEU A 60 -2.57 -1.27 -3.83
C LEU A 60 -2.51 -0.79 -2.38
N VAL A 61 -1.29 -0.52 -1.90
CA VAL A 61 -1.01 0.01 -0.56
C VAL A 61 -0.14 1.25 -0.64
N LEU A 62 -0.23 2.13 0.36
CA LEU A 62 0.63 3.31 0.41
C LEU A 62 2.10 2.89 0.53
N ARG A 63 2.94 3.51 -0.31
CA ARG A 63 4.39 3.46 -0.20
C ARG A 63 4.83 4.17 1.08
N ASN A 64 6.06 3.91 1.52
CA ASN A 64 6.62 4.58 2.69
C ASN A 64 6.67 6.10 2.48
N HIS A 65 6.14 6.88 3.42
CA HIS A 65 6.13 8.34 3.35
C HIS A 65 7.53 8.94 3.14
N LYS A 66 8.61 8.36 3.67
CA LYS A 66 9.97 8.87 3.47
C LYS A 66 10.42 8.73 2.03
N ASP A 67 10.08 7.62 1.39
CA ASP A 67 10.39 7.38 -0.02
C ASP A 67 9.56 8.31 -0.92
N VAL A 68 8.26 8.42 -0.67
CA VAL A 68 7.38 9.34 -1.40
C VAL A 68 7.87 10.79 -1.27
N TYR A 69 8.28 11.21 -0.07
CA TYR A 69 8.81 12.55 0.17
C TYR A 69 10.12 12.80 -0.59
N ARG A 70 11.08 11.87 -0.49
CA ARG A 70 12.37 11.97 -1.19
C ARG A 70 12.15 12.10 -2.70
N ASP A 71 11.31 11.22 -3.26
CA ASP A 71 11.04 11.21 -4.68
C ASP A 71 10.35 12.54 -5.07
N LEU A 72 9.39 13.01 -4.27
CA LEU A 72 8.66 14.26 -4.50
C LEU A 72 9.60 15.47 -4.54
N MET A 73 10.52 15.58 -3.58
CA MET A 73 11.51 16.66 -3.57
C MET A 73 12.47 16.57 -4.76
N SER A 74 12.82 15.36 -5.19
CA SER A 74 13.72 15.14 -6.32
C SER A 74 13.08 15.50 -7.67
N ASN A 75 11.76 15.41 -7.78
CA ASN A 75 10.99 15.71 -9.00
C ASN A 75 10.23 17.04 -8.96
N ALA A 76 10.43 17.85 -7.91
CA ALA A 76 9.62 19.04 -7.64
C ALA A 76 9.58 20.05 -8.81
N THR A 77 10.65 20.15 -9.62
CA THR A 77 10.72 21.06 -10.77
C THR A 77 10.00 20.57 -12.02
N ASN A 78 9.67 19.26 -12.09
CA ASN A 78 9.06 18.62 -13.24
C ASN A 78 7.57 18.29 -13.02
N MET A 79 7.05 18.55 -11.82
CA MET A 79 5.68 18.25 -11.42
C MET A 79 4.82 19.50 -11.51
N ASP A 80 3.54 19.33 -11.88
CA ASP A 80 2.61 20.45 -11.82
C ASP A 80 2.26 20.81 -10.35
N GLY A 81 1.91 22.09 -10.13
CA GLY A 81 1.63 22.59 -8.78
C GLY A 81 0.50 21.84 -8.06
N PRO A 82 -0.64 21.51 -8.71
CA PRO A 82 -1.70 20.71 -8.13
C PRO A 82 -1.26 19.32 -7.67
N ASP A 83 -0.54 18.57 -8.53
CA ASP A 83 -0.08 17.21 -8.23
C ASP A 83 0.93 17.23 -7.08
N PHE A 84 1.85 18.21 -7.09
CA PHE A 84 2.81 18.39 -5.99
C PHE A 84 2.10 18.65 -4.66
N LYS A 85 1.11 19.54 -4.65
CA LYS A 85 0.35 19.86 -3.44
C LYS A 85 -0.41 18.64 -2.91
N ALA A 86 -1.03 17.87 -3.80
CA ALA A 86 -1.76 16.65 -3.44
C ALA A 86 -0.82 15.60 -2.84
N LEU A 87 0.34 15.34 -3.45
CA LEU A 87 1.34 14.41 -2.95
C LEU A 87 1.95 14.86 -1.62
N PHE A 88 2.22 16.16 -1.47
CA PHE A 88 2.73 16.71 -0.22
C PHE A 88 1.69 16.58 0.91
N GLN A 89 0.43 16.90 0.64
CA GLN A 89 -0.66 16.72 1.62
C GLN A 89 -0.82 15.24 2.01
N LEU A 90 -0.81 14.34 1.04
CA LEU A 90 -0.84 12.90 1.27
C LEU A 90 0.33 12.45 2.16
N ASN A 91 1.53 12.98 1.92
CA ASN A 91 2.71 12.69 2.72
C ASN A 91 2.56 13.11 4.19
N LEU A 92 2.03 14.32 4.44
CA LEU A 92 1.77 14.82 5.79
C LEU A 92 0.74 13.96 6.53
N LEU A 93 -0.30 13.50 5.83
CA LEU A 93 -1.32 12.59 6.38
C LEU A 93 -0.74 11.22 6.73
N GLN A 94 0.17 10.69 5.90
CA GLN A 94 0.87 9.45 6.23
C GLN A 94 1.77 9.61 7.46
N GLN A 95 2.47 10.74 7.57
CA GLN A 95 3.39 11.01 8.66
C GLN A 95 2.69 11.08 10.03
N SER A 96 1.44 11.53 10.09
CA SER A 96 0.69 11.52 11.37
C SER A 96 0.39 10.10 11.87
N GLY A 97 0.25 9.15 10.94
CA GLY A 97 0.01 7.72 11.23
C GLY A 97 -1.36 7.39 11.81
N SER A 98 -2.28 8.36 11.94
CA SER A 98 -3.62 8.08 12.47
C SER A 98 -4.46 7.32 11.44
N ALA A 99 -5.32 6.40 11.87
CA ALA A 99 -6.15 5.62 10.95
C ALA A 99 -7.03 6.50 10.05
N LYS A 100 -7.53 7.62 10.59
CA LYS A 100 -8.32 8.61 9.84
C LYS A 100 -7.49 9.32 8.78
N ASP A 101 -6.26 9.69 9.10
CA ASP A 101 -5.38 10.39 8.17
C ASP A 101 -4.85 9.46 7.09
N LEU A 102 -4.51 8.21 7.44
CA LEU A 102 -4.18 7.18 6.46
C LEU A 102 -5.35 6.91 5.50
N ARG A 103 -6.58 6.86 6.00
CA ARG A 103 -7.77 6.73 5.16
C ARG A 103 -7.94 7.93 4.22
N SER A 104 -7.68 9.14 4.71
CA SER A 104 -7.74 10.37 3.92
C SER A 104 -6.62 10.43 2.86
N ALA A 105 -5.43 9.95 3.19
CA ALA A 105 -4.32 9.81 2.24
C ALA A 105 -4.69 8.85 1.10
N MET A 106 -5.34 7.73 1.42
CA MET A 106 -5.85 6.79 0.42
C MET A 106 -6.93 7.41 -0.46
N ASP A 107 -7.84 8.23 0.08
CA ASP A 107 -8.86 8.95 -0.72
C ASP A 107 -8.20 9.90 -1.75
N ILE A 108 -7.15 10.61 -1.33
CA ILE A 108 -6.40 11.49 -2.25
C ILE A 108 -5.80 10.67 -3.39
N ALA A 109 -5.12 9.57 -3.09
CA ALA A 109 -4.54 8.69 -4.10
C ALA A 109 -5.60 8.07 -5.01
N GLN A 110 -6.70 7.57 -4.45
CA GLN A 110 -7.81 6.98 -5.21
C GLN A 110 -8.38 7.94 -6.27
N SER A 111 -8.47 9.23 -5.94
CA SER A 111 -9.11 10.24 -6.78
C SER A 111 -8.31 10.69 -8.02
N ASN A 112 -7.00 10.39 -8.09
CA ASN A 112 -6.13 10.81 -9.19
C ASN A 112 -5.11 9.73 -9.50
N GLU A 113 -5.17 9.18 -10.71
CA GLU A 113 -4.29 8.12 -11.21
C GLU A 113 -2.80 8.45 -11.07
N LYS A 114 -2.37 9.66 -11.46
CA LYS A 114 -0.95 10.04 -11.32
C LYS A 114 -0.49 10.01 -9.87
N ILE A 115 -1.35 10.47 -8.95
CA ILE A 115 -1.06 10.50 -7.51
C ILE A 115 -1.05 9.07 -6.96
N ARG A 116 -1.97 8.22 -7.41
CA ARG A 116 -2.02 6.80 -7.08
C ARG A 116 -0.71 6.11 -7.47
N ASP A 117 -0.32 6.20 -8.74
CA ASP A 117 0.86 5.53 -9.28
C ASP A 117 2.15 6.00 -8.60
N TYR A 118 2.16 7.27 -8.18
CA TYR A 118 3.30 7.84 -7.47
C TYR A 118 3.37 7.40 -6.00
N SER A 119 2.23 7.34 -5.31
CA SER A 119 2.15 7.18 -3.85
C SER A 119 1.82 5.78 -3.37
N MET A 120 1.38 4.90 -4.27
CA MET A 120 0.97 3.53 -3.98
C MET A 120 1.81 2.53 -4.77
N SER A 121 1.89 1.30 -4.26
CA SER A 121 2.49 0.15 -4.94
C SER A 121 1.61 -1.07 -4.73
N SER A 122 1.83 -2.13 -5.50
CA SER A 122 1.14 -3.39 -5.24
C SER A 122 1.51 -3.93 -3.85
N LEU A 123 0.62 -4.73 -3.27
CA LEU A 123 0.92 -5.45 -2.03
C LEU A 123 2.00 -6.50 -2.27
N GLU A 124 2.05 -7.09 -3.46
CA GLU A 124 3.13 -7.98 -3.91
C GLU A 124 4.50 -7.29 -3.81
N ASP A 125 4.65 -6.08 -4.37
CA ASP A 125 5.91 -5.32 -4.30
C ASP A 125 6.34 -5.08 -2.86
N LYS A 126 5.38 -4.71 -2.00
CA LYS A 126 5.65 -4.48 -0.58
C LYS A 126 6.10 -5.77 0.11
N LEU A 127 5.50 -6.91 -0.21
CA LEU A 127 5.87 -8.21 0.33
C LEU A 127 7.25 -8.67 -0.15
N GLY A 128 7.58 -8.44 -1.42
CA GLY A 128 8.92 -8.70 -1.97
C GLY A 128 10.00 -7.95 -1.20
N VAL A 129 9.78 -6.65 -0.96
CA VAL A 129 10.69 -5.84 -0.13
C VAL A 129 10.84 -6.41 1.28
N VAL A 130 9.73 -6.79 1.94
CA VAL A 130 9.78 -7.35 3.31
C VAL A 130 10.53 -8.68 3.36
N ARG A 131 10.33 -9.56 2.36
CA ARG A 131 11.02 -10.87 2.26
C ARG A 131 12.52 -10.68 2.06
N ASP A 132 12.92 -9.81 1.14
CA ASP A 132 14.34 -9.50 0.90
C ASP A 132 15.02 -9.02 2.19
N PHE A 133 14.40 -8.09 2.93
CA PHE A 133 14.94 -7.59 4.19
C PHE A 133 15.07 -8.67 5.29
N ALA A 134 14.18 -9.66 5.34
CA ALA A 134 14.26 -10.76 6.29
C ALA A 134 15.42 -11.71 5.97
N GLU A 135 15.60 -12.07 4.69
CA GLU A 135 16.67 -12.95 4.23
C GLU A 135 18.07 -12.35 4.43
N TYR A 136 18.23 -11.04 4.18
CA TYR A 136 19.50 -10.34 4.42
C TYR A 136 19.92 -10.37 5.91
N GLN A 137 18.97 -10.26 6.84
CA GLN A 137 19.29 -10.29 8.27
C GLN A 137 19.66 -11.69 8.76
N GLU A 138 19.03 -12.75 8.26
CA GLU A 138 19.40 -14.13 8.60
C GLU A 138 20.81 -14.52 8.08
N GLN A 139 21.18 -14.04 6.89
CA GLN A 139 22.52 -14.26 6.34
C GLN A 139 23.61 -13.51 7.12
N ALA A 140 23.33 -12.30 7.61
CA ALA A 140 24.27 -11.52 8.42
C ALA A 140 24.51 -12.16 9.80
N VAL A 141 23.49 -12.77 10.40
CA VAL A 141 23.61 -13.49 11.69
C VAL A 141 24.38 -14.80 11.54
N THR A 142 24.21 -15.50 10.41
CA THR A 142 24.85 -16.81 10.17
C THR A 142 26.34 -16.68 9.83
N ARG A 143 26.77 -15.56 9.22
CA ARG A 143 28.19 -15.31 8.90
C ARG A 143 28.99 -14.67 10.04
N GLY A 144 28.33 -14.32 11.14
CA GLY A 144 28.96 -13.70 12.33
C GLY A 144 29.31 -14.69 13.45
N ARG A 145 29.28 -16.00 13.21
CA ARG A 145 29.62 -17.05 14.18
C ARG A 145 30.79 -17.91 13.71
#